data_AF-A0A1E5P1X2-F1
#
_entry.id   AF-A0A1E5P1X2-F1
#
_cell.length_a   1.000
_cell.length_b   1.000
_cell.length_c   1.000
_cell.angle_alpha   90.00
_cell.angle_beta   90.00
_cell.angle_gamma   90.00
#
_symmetry.space_group_name_H-M   'P 1'
#
loop_
_entity.id
_entity.type
_entity.pdbx_description
1 polymer ?
#
loop_
_entity_poly.entity_id
_entity_poly.type
_entity_poly.pdbx_seq_one_letter_code
_entity_poly.pdbx_strand_id
1 'polypeptide(L)'
;MASPQQPFGTVVSSIGVNLRKYPSTDSVVTGTLEHGTKIGLRSKVRAQVIDGNGIWYLLRDKPVWVAARHVENTGQVPLSKDVEPAHPVG
;
A
#
# COMPACT_ATOMS: atom_id res chain seq x y z
N MET A 1 0.49 -22.07 -11.32
CA MET A 1 1.27 -21.27 -10.34
C MET A 1 0.43 -21.11 -9.09
N ALA A 2 0.98 -21.43 -7.92
CA ALA A 2 0.24 -21.28 -6.65
C ALA A 2 -0.04 -19.79 -6.37
N SER A 3 -1.22 -19.49 -5.85
CA SER A 3 -1.56 -18.13 -5.40
C SER A 3 -0.64 -17.71 -4.24
N PRO A 4 -0.23 -16.43 -4.13
CA PRO A 4 0.55 -15.97 -2.99
C PRO A 4 -0.19 -16.21 -1.67
N GLN A 5 0.55 -16.43 -0.59
CA GLN A 5 -0.03 -16.57 0.75
C GLN A 5 -0.81 -15.29 1.12
N GLN A 6 -2.08 -15.44 1.49
CA GLN A 6 -2.94 -14.34 1.91
C GLN A 6 -2.48 -13.70 3.24
N PRO A 7 -2.73 -12.39 3.45
CA PRO A 7 -3.32 -11.47 2.49
C PRO A 7 -2.30 -10.99 1.44
N PHE A 8 -2.74 -10.83 0.20
CA PHE A 8 -1.91 -10.28 -0.88
C PHE A 8 -2.68 -9.22 -1.66
N GLY A 9 -1.98 -8.40 -2.42
CA GLY A 9 -2.55 -7.39 -3.31
C GLY A 9 -2.16 -7.66 -4.76
N THR A 10 -3.04 -7.31 -5.70
CA THR A 10 -2.76 -7.30 -7.14
C THR A 10 -2.79 -5.86 -7.62
N VAL A 11 -1.74 -5.41 -8.30
CA VAL A 11 -1.70 -4.07 -8.90
C VAL A 11 -2.68 -4.03 -10.08
N VAL A 12 -3.70 -3.17 -9.99
CA VAL A 12 -4.75 -3.02 -11.02
C VAL A 12 -4.59 -1.75 -11.86
N SER A 13 -3.67 -0.87 -11.48
CA SER A 13 -3.31 0.30 -12.29
C SER A 13 -2.57 -0.12 -13.55
N SER A 14 -3.02 0.34 -14.72
CA SER A 14 -2.44 0.02 -16.03
C SER A 14 -1.01 0.55 -16.20
N ILE A 15 -0.67 1.65 -15.53
CA ILE A 15 0.67 2.26 -15.54
C ILE A 15 1.54 1.81 -14.35
N GLY A 16 1.04 0.87 -13.54
CA GLY A 16 1.70 0.44 -12.31
C GLY A 16 1.45 1.38 -11.12
N VAL A 17 2.25 1.22 -10.06
CA VAL A 17 2.14 1.99 -8.82
C VAL A 17 3.50 2.17 -8.14
N ASN A 18 3.69 3.34 -7.51
CA ASN A 18 4.90 3.65 -6.76
C ASN A 18 4.91 2.97 -5.38
N LEU A 19 6.08 2.49 -4.98
CA LEU A 19 6.40 2.09 -3.61
C LEU A 19 7.01 3.27 -2.88
N ARG A 20 6.55 3.51 -1.65
CA ARG A 20 6.94 4.70 -0.89
C ARG A 20 7.42 4.37 0.50
N LYS A 21 8.36 5.16 1.02
CA LYS A 21 8.91 4.96 2.37
C LYS A 21 7.85 5.18 3.46
N TYR A 22 6.94 6.12 3.25
CA TYR A 22 5.80 6.45 4.12
C TYR A 22 4.50 6.51 3.32
N PRO A 23 3.31 6.35 3.94
CA PRO A 23 2.02 6.31 3.26
C PRO A 23 1.53 7.72 2.86
N SER A 24 2.33 8.40 2.03
CA SER A 24 2.08 9.74 1.50
C SER A 24 2.75 9.89 0.13
N THR A 25 2.13 10.66 -0.78
CA THR A 25 2.68 11.02 -2.10
C THR A 25 3.90 11.91 -2.04
N ASP A 26 4.15 12.54 -0.90
CA ASP A 26 5.30 13.43 -0.68
C ASP A 26 6.51 12.64 -0.17
N SER A 27 6.30 11.37 0.20
CA SER A 27 7.37 10.47 0.61
C SER A 27 8.22 9.99 -0.57
N VAL A 28 9.50 9.77 -0.28
CA VAL A 28 10.48 9.18 -1.20
C VAL A 28 9.93 7.91 -1.86
N VAL A 29 10.01 7.88 -3.19
CA VAL A 29 9.72 6.69 -3.99
C VAL A 29 10.91 5.73 -3.89
N THR A 30 10.65 4.53 -3.39
CA THR A 30 11.67 3.48 -3.22
C THR A 30 11.69 2.48 -4.36
N GLY A 31 10.77 2.61 -5.33
CA GLY A 31 10.63 1.74 -6.49
C GLY A 31 9.21 1.77 -7.07
N THR A 32 8.95 0.91 -8.04
CA THR A 32 7.65 0.78 -8.72
C THR A 32 7.23 -0.68 -8.80
N LEU A 33 5.93 -0.91 -9.00
CA LEU A 33 5.35 -2.21 -9.32
C LEU A 33 4.53 -2.06 -10.60
N GLU A 34 4.66 -3.01 -11.51
CA GLU A 34 3.91 -3.02 -12.78
C GLU A 34 2.49 -3.57 -12.60
N HIS A 35 1.63 -3.31 -13.58
CA HIS A 35 0.28 -3.87 -13.65
C HIS A 35 0.30 -5.41 -13.53
N GLY A 36 -0.66 -5.99 -12.81
CA GLY A 36 -0.79 -7.43 -12.58
C GLY A 36 0.16 -8.02 -11.54
N THR A 37 1.14 -7.23 -11.05
CA THR A 37 2.07 -7.68 -10.00
C THR A 37 1.31 -8.05 -8.74
N LYS A 38 1.62 -9.23 -8.18
CA LYS A 38 1.06 -9.69 -6.91
C LYS A 38 2.08 -9.53 -5.78
N ILE A 39 1.67 -8.89 -4.69
CA ILE A 39 2.53 -8.58 -3.53
C ILE A 39 1.93 -9.04 -2.22
N GLY A 40 2.77 -9.57 -1.33
CA GLY A 40 2.35 -9.92 0.03
C GLY A 40 1.99 -8.66 0.82
N LEU A 41 0.85 -8.69 1.51
CA LEU A 41 0.40 -7.61 2.39
C LEU A 41 0.65 -7.99 3.84
N ARG A 42 1.13 -7.02 4.63
CA ARG A 42 1.31 -7.13 6.07
C ARG A 42 0.14 -6.54 6.83
N SER A 43 -0.16 -5.27 6.56
CA SER A 43 -1.20 -4.51 7.26
C SER A 43 -1.63 -3.29 6.43
N LYS A 44 -2.64 -2.57 6.91
CA LYS A 44 -3.14 -1.33 6.30
C LYS A 44 -3.25 -0.18 7.30
N VAL A 45 -3.19 1.06 6.80
CA VAL A 45 -3.45 2.28 7.56
C VAL A 45 -4.37 3.22 6.79
N ARG A 46 -4.95 4.19 7.49
CA ARG A 46 -5.53 5.39 6.86
C ARG A 46 -4.47 6.48 6.88
N ALA A 47 -4.20 7.09 5.74
CA ALA A 47 -3.24 8.18 5.58
C ALA A 47 -3.70 9.08 4.42
N GLN A 48 -2.77 9.67 3.67
CA GLN A 48 -3.10 10.61 2.59
C GLN A 48 -4.09 10.01 1.59
N VAL A 49 -5.10 10.79 1.24
CA VAL A 49 -6.16 10.37 0.32
C VAL A 49 -5.70 10.54 -1.12
N ILE A 50 -5.85 9.48 -1.93
CA ILE A 50 -5.65 9.50 -3.38
C ILE A 50 -6.98 9.11 -4.01
N ASP A 51 -7.57 10.02 -4.80
CA ASP A 51 -8.84 9.81 -5.50
C ASP A 51 -9.94 9.24 -4.59
N GLY A 52 -10.10 9.81 -3.40
CA GLY A 52 -11.11 9.39 -2.42
C GLY A 52 -10.76 8.15 -1.59
N ASN A 53 -9.61 7.51 -1.82
CA ASN A 53 -9.14 6.36 -1.04
C ASN A 53 -7.91 6.72 -0.19
N GLY A 54 -8.09 6.73 1.13
CA GLY A 54 -7.02 6.97 2.11
C GLY A 54 -6.33 5.72 2.65
N ILE A 55 -6.62 4.53 2.09
CA ILE A 55 -6.01 3.29 2.56
C ILE A 55 -4.65 3.09 1.91
N TRP A 56 -3.66 2.77 2.74
CA TRP A 56 -2.32 2.39 2.32
C TRP A 56 -1.97 1.02 2.88
N TYR A 57 -1.28 0.23 2.08
CA TYR A 57 -0.84 -1.11 2.42
C TYR A 57 0.65 -1.15 2.71
N LEU A 58 1.03 -1.74 3.83
CA LEU A 58 2.41 -2.11 4.14
C LEU A 58 2.72 -3.47 3.51
N LEU A 59 3.81 -3.55 2.76
CA LEU A 59 4.25 -4.80 2.16
C LEU A 59 4.78 -5.77 3.23
N ARG A 60 4.61 -7.07 2.98
CA ARG A 60 5.07 -8.13 3.89
C ARG A 60 6.58 -8.22 3.96
N ASP A 61 7.24 -8.17 2.80
CA ASP A 61 8.66 -8.50 2.68
C ASP A 61 9.57 -7.28 2.85
N LYS A 62 8.99 -6.06 2.79
CA LYS A 62 9.73 -4.81 2.88
C LYS A 62 8.92 -3.73 3.58
N PRO A 63 9.57 -2.84 4.37
CA PRO A 63 8.91 -1.78 5.12
C PRO A 63 8.57 -0.57 4.23
N VAL A 64 7.81 -0.80 3.17
CA VAL A 64 7.37 0.24 2.23
C VAL A 64 5.87 0.14 2.01
N TRP A 65 5.29 1.25 1.58
CA TRP A 65 3.86 1.46 1.43
C TRP A 65 3.45 1.54 -0.03
N VAL A 66 2.24 1.05 -0.32
CA VAL A 66 1.59 1.20 -1.62
C VAL A 66 0.15 1.67 -1.41
N ALA A 67 -0.32 2.56 -2.27
CA ALA A 67 -1.68 3.10 -2.19
C ALA A 67 -2.70 2.03 -2.60
N ALA A 68 -3.69 1.78 -1.74
CA ALA A 68 -4.76 0.80 -2.02
C ALA A 68 -5.64 1.23 -3.19
N ARG A 69 -5.64 2.51 -3.54
CA ARG A 69 -6.33 3.04 -4.72
C ARG A 69 -5.99 2.28 -6.02
N HIS A 70 -4.78 1.72 -6.10
CA HIS A 70 -4.23 1.04 -7.27
C HIS A 70 -3.96 -0.45 -7.04
N VAL A 71 -4.39 -1.00 -5.90
CA VAL A 71 -4.12 -2.38 -5.49
C VAL A 71 -5.39 -3.03 -4.95
N GLU A 72 -5.84 -4.08 -5.62
CA GLU A 72 -6.94 -4.92 -5.16
C GLU A 72 -6.41 -5.98 -4.17
N ASN A 73 -6.94 -6.04 -2.96
CA ASN A 73 -6.51 -7.01 -1.95
C ASN A 73 -7.33 -8.30 -1.98
N THR A 74 -6.65 -9.42 -1.79
CA THR A 74 -7.24 -10.73 -1.57
C THR A 74 -6.96 -11.19 -0.14
N GLY A 75 -8.02 -11.49 0.59
CA GLY A 75 -7.96 -11.81 2.03
C GLY A 75 -8.02 -10.58 2.92
N GLN A 76 -8.18 -10.81 4.23
CA GLN A 76 -8.31 -9.75 5.21
C GLN A 76 -6.94 -9.12 5.53
N VAL A 77 -6.77 -7.86 5.17
CA VAL A 77 -5.58 -7.07 5.56
C VAL A 77 -5.84 -6.45 6.94
N PRO A 78 -5.06 -6.79 7.99
CA PRO A 78 -5.27 -6.24 9.32
C PRO A 78 -4.97 -4.73 9.34
N LEU A 79 -5.80 -3.96 10.03
CA LEU A 79 -5.51 -2.55 10.30
C LEU A 79 -4.33 -2.48 11.29
N SER A 80 -3.34 -1.64 11.03
CA SER A 80 -2.16 -1.53 11.91
C SER A 80 -2.47 -1.01 13.31
N LYS A 81 -3.59 -0.27 13.47
CA LYS A 81 -4.09 0.45 14.67
C LYS A 81 -3.03 1.39 15.33
N ASP A 82 -3.38 2.68 15.42
CA ASP A 82 -2.69 3.75 16.19
C ASP A 82 -1.28 4.23 15.74
N VAL A 83 -1.17 4.83 14.57
CA VAL A 83 -0.15 5.87 14.34
C VAL A 83 -0.93 7.17 14.26
N GLU A 84 -0.66 8.10 15.19
CA GLU A 84 -1.21 9.45 15.16
C GLU A 84 -1.26 9.97 13.72
N PRO A 85 -2.33 10.68 13.31
CA PRO A 85 -2.24 11.47 12.09
C PRO A 85 -0.99 12.31 12.23
N ALA A 86 -0.08 12.24 11.25
CA ALA A 86 1.10 13.09 11.23
C ALA A 86 0.62 14.52 11.43
N HIS A 87 0.79 15.02 12.66
CA HIS A 87 0.51 16.42 12.98
C HIS A 87 1.39 17.21 12.01
N PRO A 88 0.82 18.11 11.20
CA PRO A 88 1.67 19.04 10.47
C PRO A 88 2.44 19.82 11.53
N VAL A 89 3.76 19.69 11.51
CA VAL A 89 4.67 20.50 12.32
C VAL A 89 4.42 21.94 11.89
N GLY A 90 3.69 22.68 12.73
CA GLY A 90 3.61 24.13 12.70
C GLY A 90 4.83 24.74 13.38
#